data_AF-A0A284RA97-F1
#
_entry.id   AF-A0A284RA97-F1
#
_cell.length_a   1.000
_cell.length_b   1.000
_cell.length_c   1.000
_cell.angle_alpha   90.00
_cell.angle_beta   90.00
_cell.angle_gamma   90.00
#
_symmetry.space_group_name_H-M   'P 1'
#
loop_
_entity.id
_entity.type
_entity.pdbx_description
1 polymer ?
#
loop_
_entity_poly.entity_id
_entity_poly.type
_entity_poly.pdbx_seq_one_letter_code
_entity_poly.pdbx_strand_id
1 'polypeptide(L)'
;MPSVSQSYDVLINFVNDTSDCVSIQLLRDYGREGGAFTIIQPSDSVTLVLESGSLYQYCLKTRINVASVIVRPWRDIHCNVSILFIDGTPRTTEYPSSVSGIIVDRMWRDYRFGIWDNP
;
A
#
# COMPACT_ATOMS: atom_id res chain seq x y z
N MET A 1 -6.19 11.55 32.84
CA MET A 1 -6.94 12.28 31.81
C MET A 1 -6.80 11.52 30.51
N PRO A 2 -7.87 11.00 29.88
CA PRO A 2 -7.78 10.54 28.50
C PRO A 2 -7.91 11.77 27.61
N SER A 3 -6.78 12.25 27.09
CA SER A 3 -6.77 13.25 26.03
C SER A 3 -7.40 12.61 24.79
N VAL A 4 -8.53 13.16 24.34
CA VAL A 4 -9.16 12.80 23.06
C VAL A 4 -8.11 13.05 21.98
N SER A 5 -7.53 11.97 21.45
CA SER A 5 -6.69 12.04 20.26
C SER A 5 -7.60 12.47 19.12
N GLN A 6 -7.57 13.76 18.80
CA GLN A 6 -8.37 14.34 17.73
C GLN A 6 -7.91 13.68 16.42
N SER A 7 -8.79 12.90 15.79
CA SER A 7 -8.54 12.37 14.45
C SER A 7 -8.47 13.52 13.46
N TYR A 8 -7.44 13.54 12.62
CA TYR A 8 -7.29 14.49 11.52
C TYR A 8 -6.97 13.75 10.22
N ASP A 9 -7.23 14.42 9.10
CA ASP A 9 -6.92 13.88 7.78
C ASP A 9 -5.42 13.96 7.52
N VAL A 10 -4.88 12.85 7.01
CA VAL A 10 -3.47 12.64 6.72
C VAL A 10 -3.33 12.20 5.28
N LEU A 11 -2.30 12.70 4.61
CA LEU A 11 -2.02 12.41 3.21
C LEU A 11 -0.93 11.34 3.10
N ILE A 12 -1.21 10.29 2.34
CA ILE A 12 -0.19 9.32 1.94
C ILE A 12 0.00 9.39 0.46
N ASN A 13 1.19 9.81 0.06
CA ASN A 13 1.59 9.88 -1.31
C ASN A 13 2.41 8.63 -1.68
N PHE A 14 1.85 7.78 -2.54
CA PHE A 14 2.54 6.67 -3.17
C PHE A 14 3.13 7.14 -4.50
N VAL A 15 4.45 7.13 -4.60
CA VAL A 15 5.19 7.51 -5.80
C VAL A 15 5.62 6.24 -6.52
N ASN A 16 5.15 6.04 -7.74
CA ASN A 16 5.60 4.94 -8.57
C ASN A 16 6.94 5.30 -9.23
N ASP A 17 8.02 5.01 -8.53
CA ASP A 17 9.39 5.14 -9.03
C ASP A 17 9.87 3.88 -9.81
N THR A 18 8.98 2.91 -10.02
CA THR A 18 9.27 1.70 -10.80
C THR A 18 9.04 1.92 -12.28
N SER A 19 9.63 1.06 -13.12
CA SER A 19 9.42 1.09 -14.57
C SER A 19 8.08 0.51 -15.02
N ASP A 20 7.40 -0.21 -14.14
CA ASP A 20 6.13 -0.89 -14.41
C ASP A 20 4.96 -0.10 -13.82
N CYS A 21 3.76 -0.27 -14.39
CA CYS A 21 2.55 0.29 -13.80
C CYS A 21 2.22 -0.44 -12.48
N VAL A 22 1.76 0.32 -11.49
CA VAL A 22 1.39 -0.20 -10.17
C VAL A 22 -0.09 0.01 -9.95
N SER A 23 -0.82 -1.05 -9.57
CA SER A 23 -2.21 -0.91 -9.15
C SER A 23 -2.30 -0.95 -7.63
N ILE A 24 -2.98 0.03 -7.04
CA ILE A 24 -3.33 0.09 -5.62
C ILE A 24 -4.80 -0.29 -5.46
N GLN A 25 -5.08 -1.20 -4.54
CA GLN A 25 -6.43 -1.63 -4.19
C GLN A 25 -6.54 -1.86 -2.69
N LEU A 26 -7.73 -1.77 -2.11
CA LEU A 26 -7.95 -2.25 -0.74
C LEU A 26 -7.76 -3.77 -0.70
N LEU A 27 -7.06 -4.28 0.33
CA LEU A 27 -6.77 -5.70 0.48
C LEU A 27 -8.05 -6.55 0.50
N ARG A 28 -9.12 -6.05 1.13
CA ARG A 28 -10.43 -6.73 1.19
C ARG A 28 -11.13 -6.87 -0.17
N ASP A 29 -10.76 -6.04 -1.14
CA ASP A 29 -11.36 -5.98 -2.46
C ASP A 29 -10.47 -6.65 -3.52
N TYR A 30 -9.26 -7.07 -3.15
CA TYR A 30 -8.33 -7.75 -4.03
C TYR A 30 -8.90 -9.07 -4.55
N GLY A 31 -9.02 -9.18 -5.88
CA GLY A 31 -9.60 -10.35 -6.56
C GLY A 31 -11.14 -10.42 -6.53
N ARG A 32 -11.83 -9.40 -6.01
CA ARG A 32 -13.29 -9.29 -6.12
C ARG A 32 -13.69 -8.45 -7.33
N GLU A 33 -14.76 -8.88 -8.02
CA GLU A 33 -15.41 -8.08 -9.05
C GLU A 33 -16.02 -6.80 -8.43
N GLY A 34 -15.76 -5.65 -9.04
CA GLY A 34 -16.28 -4.35 -8.58
C GLY A 34 -15.46 -3.65 -7.47
N GLY A 35 -14.31 -4.20 -7.07
CA GLY A 35 -13.40 -3.53 -6.14
C GLY A 35 -12.78 -2.26 -6.74
N ALA A 36 -12.82 -1.14 -6.01
CA ALA A 36 -12.18 0.09 -6.44
C ALA A 36 -10.66 -0.07 -6.42
N PHE A 37 -10.01 0.11 -7.58
CA PHE A 37 -8.56 0.12 -7.71
C PHE A 37 -8.11 1.40 -8.43
N THR A 38 -6.87 1.79 -8.21
CA THR A 38 -6.23 2.93 -8.87
C THR A 38 -4.93 2.47 -9.50
N ILE A 39 -4.73 2.79 -10.78
CA ILE A 39 -3.49 2.50 -11.49
C ILE A 39 -2.64 3.76 -11.49
N ILE A 40 -1.37 3.60 -11.10
CA ILE A 40 -0.35 4.63 -11.12
C ILE A 40 0.63 4.32 -12.25
N GLN A 41 0.81 5.28 -13.14
CA GLN A 41 1.77 5.15 -14.24
C GLN A 41 3.22 5.22 -13.71
N PRO A 42 4.21 4.71 -14.46
CA PRO A 42 5.61 4.90 -14.11
C PRO A 42 5.96 6.39 -13.98
N SER A 43 6.72 6.75 -12.94
CA SER A 43 7.07 8.13 -12.58
C SER A 43 5.89 9.02 -12.16
N ASP A 44 4.71 8.45 -11.94
CA ASP A 44 3.52 9.15 -11.44
C ASP A 44 3.32 8.89 -9.94
N SER A 45 2.45 9.67 -9.30
CA SER A 45 2.16 9.55 -7.88
C SER A 45 0.68 9.67 -7.57
N VAL A 46 0.20 8.93 -6.58
CA VAL A 46 -1.17 9.03 -6.09
C VAL A 46 -1.17 9.39 -4.62
N THR A 47 -2.01 10.36 -4.25
CA THR A 47 -2.22 10.74 -2.85
C THR A 47 -3.55 10.17 -2.36
N LEU A 48 -3.49 9.39 -1.28
CA LEU A 48 -4.65 8.89 -0.56
C LEU A 48 -4.86 9.74 0.70
N VAL A 49 -6.11 10.11 0.96
CA VAL A 49 -6.51 10.82 2.18
C VAL A 49 -7.01 9.79 3.18
N LEU A 50 -6.43 9.78 4.38
CA LEU A 50 -6.64 8.77 5.40
C LEU A 50 -6.84 9.43 6.76
N GLU A 51 -7.55 8.76 7.65
CA GLU A 51 -7.72 9.24 9.01
C GLU A 51 -6.49 8.88 9.86
N SER A 52 -5.96 9.85 10.62
CA SER A 52 -4.83 9.65 11.52
C SER A 52 -5.11 8.56 12.56
N GLY A 53 -4.18 7.62 12.73
CA GLY A 53 -4.25 6.55 13.73
C GLY A 53 -5.12 5.33 13.32
N SER A 54 -5.94 5.49 12.28
CA SER A 54 -6.72 4.42 11.66
C SER A 54 -5.83 3.48 10.87
N LEU A 55 -6.24 2.21 10.78
CA LEU A 55 -5.49 1.15 10.12
C LEU A 55 -6.15 0.81 8.79
N TYR A 56 -5.38 0.93 7.72
CA TYR A 56 -5.79 0.64 6.35
C TYR A 56 -4.93 -0.48 5.78
N GLN A 57 -5.53 -1.35 4.96
CA GLN A 57 -4.83 -2.47 4.33
C GLN A 57 -4.98 -2.35 2.82
N TYR A 58 -3.87 -2.26 2.13
CA TYR A 58 -3.80 -2.10 0.69
C TYR A 58 -3.00 -3.23 0.04
N CYS A 59 -3.40 -3.61 -1.16
CA CYS A 59 -2.63 -4.41 -2.09
C CYS A 59 -2.03 -3.50 -3.15
N LEU A 60 -0.72 -3.58 -3.32
CA LEU A 60 -0.02 -3.01 -4.45
C LEU A 60 0.41 -4.15 -5.37
N LYS A 61 -0.04 -4.15 -6.61
CA LYS A 61 0.37 -5.13 -7.63
C LYS A 61 1.21 -4.44 -8.69
N THR A 62 2.37 -5.03 -8.97
CA THR A 62 3.36 -4.57 -9.93
C THR A 62 3.71 -5.74 -10.84
N ARG A 63 3.18 -5.73 -12.06
CA ARG A 63 3.34 -6.79 -13.08
C ARG A 63 2.95 -8.20 -12.58
N ILE A 64 3.86 -8.89 -11.90
CA ILE A 64 3.65 -10.23 -11.31
C ILE A 64 3.77 -10.26 -9.79
N ASN A 65 4.29 -9.20 -9.17
CA ASN A 65 4.52 -9.14 -7.73
C ASN A 65 3.38 -8.38 -7.07
N VAL A 66 2.91 -8.88 -5.94
CA VAL A 66 1.87 -8.23 -5.14
C VAL A 66 2.35 -8.11 -3.72
N ALA A 67 2.22 -6.91 -3.16
CA ALA A 67 2.54 -6.59 -1.77
C ALA A 67 1.27 -6.17 -1.02
N SER A 68 0.95 -6.88 0.04
CA SER A 68 -0.02 -6.46 1.06
C SER A 68 0.69 -5.53 2.03
N VAL A 69 0.13 -4.35 2.21
CA VAL A 69 0.69 -3.27 3.01
C VAL A 69 -0.34 -2.80 4.01
N ILE A 70 0.05 -2.82 5.27
CA ILE A 70 -0.69 -2.27 6.40
C ILE A 70 -0.20 -0.85 6.64
N VAL A 71 -1.13 0.08 6.64
CA VAL A 71 -0.86 1.51 6.70
C VAL A 71 -1.57 2.09 7.91
N ARG A 72 -0.78 2.68 8.82
CA ARG A 72 -1.26 3.34 10.02
C ARG A 72 -0.60 4.72 10.15
N PRO A 73 -1.12 5.73 9.43
CA PRO A 73 -0.49 7.03 9.37
C PRO A 73 -0.79 7.85 10.61
N TRP A 74 0.20 8.62 11.06
CA TRP A 74 0.02 9.63 12.10
C TRP A 74 0.46 11.01 11.64
N ARG A 75 0.98 11.13 10.42
CA ARG A 75 1.49 12.34 9.73
C ARG A 75 1.55 12.03 8.25
N ASP A 76 1.71 13.07 7.41
CA ASP A 76 1.80 12.87 5.97
C ASP A 76 3.02 11.99 5.61
N ILE A 77 2.83 11.04 4.69
CA ILE A 77 3.85 10.05 4.32
C ILE A 77 4.08 10.11 2.82
N HIS A 78 5.35 10.12 2.44
CA HIS A 78 5.77 9.89 1.06
C HIS A 78 6.44 8.51 1.00
N CYS A 79 5.89 7.63 0.17
CA CYS A 79 6.37 6.26 0.03
C CYS A 79 6.65 5.97 -1.45
N ASN A 80 7.91 5.64 -1.74
CA ASN A 80 8.29 5.14 -3.05
C ASN A 80 7.92 3.66 -3.16
N VAL A 81 7.23 3.30 -4.23
CA VAL A 81 6.71 1.95 -4.42
C VAL A 81 7.84 0.92 -4.49
N SER A 82 8.98 1.23 -5.10
CA SER A 82 10.13 0.32 -5.17
C SER A 82 10.54 -0.24 -3.81
N ILE A 83 10.50 0.58 -2.75
CA ILE A 83 10.87 0.20 -1.38
C ILE A 83 9.98 -0.91 -0.83
N LEU A 84 8.70 -0.93 -1.22
CA LEU A 84 7.75 -1.95 -0.80
C LEU A 84 8.04 -3.33 -1.42
N PHE A 85 8.79 -3.35 -2.54
CA PHE A 85 9.14 -4.58 -3.27
C PHE A 85 10.61 -4.99 -3.11
N ILE A 86 11.42 -4.23 -2.37
CA ILE A 86 12.88 -4.43 -2.28
C ILE A 86 13.30 -5.62 -1.39
N ASP A 87 12.44 -6.18 -0.53
CA ASP A 87 12.90 -7.20 0.41
C ASP A 87 11.87 -8.30 0.74
N GLY A 88 12.06 -9.49 0.15
CA GLY A 88 11.34 -10.74 0.47
C GLY A 88 11.69 -11.33 1.83
N THR A 89 12.12 -10.52 2.78
CA THR A 89 12.57 -10.97 4.09
C THR A 89 11.54 -10.52 5.14
N PRO A 90 10.89 -11.44 5.87
CA PRO A 90 10.12 -11.04 7.04
C PRO A 90 11.10 -10.40 8.01
N ARG A 91 11.04 -9.08 8.15
CA ARG A 91 11.79 -8.34 9.17
C ARG A 91 11.15 -8.61 10.53
N THR A 92 11.33 -9.83 11.02
CA THR A 92 11.10 -10.18 12.41
C THR A 92 12.16 -9.47 13.25
N THR A 93 11.73 -8.86 14.35
CA THR A 93 12.55 -8.32 15.45
C THR A 93 13.45 -7.13 15.12
N GLU A 94 12.93 -5.90 15.28
CA GLU A 94 13.07 -5.09 16.51
C GLU A 94 12.78 -3.61 16.27
N TYR A 95 12.88 -3.11 15.05
CA TYR A 95 12.26 -1.85 14.62
C TYR A 95 11.94 -2.01 13.15
N PRO A 96 10.67 -1.99 12.72
CA PRO A 96 10.40 -2.04 11.30
C PRO A 96 11.07 -0.82 10.69
N SER A 97 11.64 -0.98 9.51
CA SER A 97 11.79 0.12 8.57
C SER A 97 10.38 0.58 8.15
N SER A 98 9.60 1.03 9.12
CA SER A 98 8.41 1.82 8.94
C SER A 98 8.92 3.08 8.30
N VAL A 99 8.74 3.19 6.99
CA VAL A 99 8.61 4.51 6.40
C VAL A 99 7.35 5.09 7.03
N SER A 100 7.52 5.74 8.18
CA SER A 100 6.53 6.55 8.87
C SER A 100 5.13 5.91 9.00
N GLY A 101 5.01 4.64 9.41
CA GLY A 101 3.69 4.00 9.67
C GLY A 101 3.16 3.08 8.56
N ILE A 102 3.98 2.75 7.57
CA ILE A 102 3.69 1.76 6.52
C ILE A 102 4.47 0.47 6.79
N ILE A 103 3.78 -0.67 6.80
CA ILE A 103 4.34 -2.01 7.05
C ILE A 103 3.94 -2.94 5.90
N VAL A 104 4.91 -3.61 5.27
CA VAL A 104 4.63 -4.68 4.31
C VAL A 104 4.33 -5.96 5.09
N ASP A 105 3.11 -6.46 4.99
CA ASP A 105 2.64 -7.65 5.70
C ASP A 105 3.00 -8.94 4.96
N ARG A 106 2.72 -8.97 3.65
CA ARG A 106 2.93 -10.16 2.83
C ARG A 106 3.29 -9.77 1.41
N MET A 107 4.16 -10.54 0.77
CA MET A 107 4.36 -10.49 -0.67
C MET A 107 4.09 -11.84 -1.31
N TRP A 108 3.49 -11.83 -2.50
CA TRP A 108 3.27 -13.02 -3.30
C TRP A 108 3.36 -12.69 -4.78
N ARG A 109 3.38 -13.73 -5.61
CA ARG A 109 3.31 -13.57 -7.06
C ARG A 109 1.90 -13.87 -7.54
N ASP A 110 1.36 -12.96 -8.33
CA ASP A 110 0.10 -13.14 -9.04
C ASP A 110 0.36 -13.04 -10.54
N TYR A 111 0.24 -14.18 -11.23
CA TYR A 111 0.48 -14.31 -12.67
C TYR A 111 -0.75 -13.94 -13.51
N ARG A 112 -1.86 -13.55 -12.89
CA ARG A 112 -3.05 -13.09 -13.61
C ARG A 112 -2.73 -11.78 -14.32
N PHE A 113 -2.97 -11.74 -15.64
CA PHE A 113 -2.81 -10.55 -16.47
C PHE A 113 -3.77 -9.42 -16.07
N GLY A 114 -4.93 -9.76 -15.49
CA GLY A 114 -5.88 -8.84 -14.87
C GLY A 114 -5.87 -8.92 -13.34
N ILE A 115 -6.52 -7.96 -12.67
CA ILE A 115 -6.88 -8.07 -11.24
C ILE A 115 -8.05 -9.07 -11.06
N TRP A 116 -8.79 -9.33 -12.13
CA TRP A 116 -9.92 -10.24 -12.17
C TRP A 116 -9.54 -11.56 -12.85
N ASP A 117 -10.05 -12.67 -12.31
CA ASP A 117 -10.23 -13.88 -13.10
C ASP A 117 -11.41 -13.61 -14.02
N ASN A 118 -11.20 -13.56 -15.33
CA ASN A 118 -12.32 -13.89 -16.23
C ASN A 118 -12.52 -15.42 -16.17
N PRO A 119 -13.77 -15.91 -16.18
CA PRO A 119 -14.08 -17.34 -16.21
C PRO A 119 -13.55 -18.06 -17.44
#